data_AF-A0A833W981-F1
#
_entry.id   AF-A0A833W981-F1
#
_cell.length_a   1.000
_cell.length_b   1.000
_cell.length_c   1.000
_cell.angle_alpha   90.00
_cell.angle_beta   90.00
_cell.angle_gamma   90.00
#
_symmetry.space_group_name_H-M   'P 1'
#
loop_
_entity.id
_entity.type
_entity.pdbx_description
1 polymer ?
#
loop_
_entity_poly.entity_id
_entity_poly.type
_entity_poly.pdbx_seq_one_letter_code
_entity_poly.pdbx_strand_id
1 'polypeptide(L)'
;MGGSANLQAVSKPQVYVTPAGAVAVGSPFYAAHYLTCIKLRDISDHFKKCPIQKNTRGFIYLNYNRLSTTLVTTGTAGVVAPATIDMLWNFSSGAKTTTLAGGLALPASAVTLTITADVTDTPTAAAGITPSQSFSSLLTPTYSPNPSADHALAQRKIFRYFERINNKFTAATGASFTWTVSNAMANLKRLIMQPVSTNPTAGDTVSDLINPFRSPFSTVPATTSPFAALKHRLVTVGNVPIWNNPVSFGYDLFVQEMSKSGIDGGLDDVTSASWLSQRQWESLYRFVGVDFCRRPPSENGASKSIIVSGTSNCSYALTIYYHILREAVASVDTAMCTVSQGTVNTKIESNSF
;
A
#
# COMPACT_ATOMS: atom_id res chain seq x y z
N MET A 1 19.46 -30.99 -0.76
CA MET A 1 19.99 -30.05 -1.78
C MET A 1 20.15 -28.70 -1.12
N GLY A 2 21.40 -28.22 -1.01
CA GLY A 2 21.79 -27.03 -0.26
C GLY A 2 23.23 -27.19 0.24
N GLY A 3 24.17 -27.37 -0.70
CA GLY A 3 25.60 -27.39 -0.38
C GLY A 3 26.12 -25.98 -0.12
N SER A 4 27.18 -25.88 0.70
CA SER A 4 27.91 -24.67 1.08
C SER A 4 28.40 -23.78 -0.08
N ALA A 5 28.27 -24.24 -1.34
CA ALA A 5 28.68 -23.51 -2.53
C ALA A 5 27.77 -22.32 -2.91
N ASN A 6 26.62 -22.10 -2.26
CA ASN A 6 25.75 -20.94 -2.53
C ASN A 6 25.93 -19.77 -1.55
N LEU A 7 26.83 -19.88 -0.57
CA LEU A 7 26.91 -18.97 0.58
C LEU A 7 27.34 -17.53 0.27
N GLN A 8 27.77 -17.17 -0.95
CA GLN A 8 28.20 -15.81 -1.27
C GLN A 8 27.95 -15.37 -2.72
N ALA A 9 26.78 -15.66 -3.28
CA ALA A 9 26.35 -14.93 -4.48
C ALA A 9 25.62 -13.65 -4.05
N VAL A 10 26.34 -12.51 -4.07
CA VAL A 10 25.76 -11.18 -3.83
C VAL A 10 24.50 -11.04 -4.70
N SER A 11 23.41 -10.57 -4.09
CA SER A 11 22.10 -10.34 -4.75
C SER A 11 21.33 -11.59 -5.22
N LYS A 12 21.71 -12.81 -4.82
CA LYS A 12 20.87 -14.00 -5.04
C LYS A 12 20.06 -14.38 -3.79
N PRO A 13 18.84 -14.91 -3.96
CA PRO A 13 18.09 -15.49 -2.85
C PRO A 13 18.90 -16.57 -2.12
N GLN A 14 18.95 -16.49 -0.81
CA GLN A 14 19.57 -17.51 0.05
C GLN A 14 18.45 -18.33 0.67
N VAL A 15 18.48 -19.65 0.47
CA VAL A 15 17.45 -20.56 0.96
C VAL A 15 18.09 -21.67 1.76
N TYR A 16 17.57 -21.90 2.95
CA TYR A 16 17.92 -22.99 3.83
C TYR A 16 16.70 -23.88 4.05
N VAL A 17 16.93 -25.18 3.96
CA VAL A 17 15.95 -26.22 4.28
C VAL A 17 16.66 -27.24 5.16
N THR A 18 16.10 -27.52 6.33
CA THR A 18 16.69 -28.51 7.22
C THR A 18 16.62 -29.90 6.57
N PRO A 19 17.71 -30.70 6.62
CA PRO A 19 17.66 -32.10 6.22
C PRO A 19 16.61 -32.89 7.01
N ALA A 20 16.11 -33.98 6.44
CA ALA A 20 15.14 -34.84 7.11
C ALA A 20 15.72 -35.39 8.42
N GLY A 21 15.04 -35.15 9.55
CA GLY A 21 15.49 -35.53 10.89
C GLY A 21 14.78 -34.71 11.98
N ALA A 22 15.11 -34.97 13.25
CA ALA A 22 14.60 -34.19 14.38
C ALA A 22 15.24 -32.79 14.38
N VAL A 23 14.45 -31.75 14.05
CA VAL A 23 14.89 -30.36 14.13
C VAL A 23 14.94 -29.93 15.60
N ALA A 24 16.06 -29.38 16.03
CA ALA A 24 16.22 -28.91 17.41
C ALA A 24 15.22 -27.80 17.73
N VAL A 25 14.77 -27.74 18.99
CA VAL A 25 13.87 -26.68 19.46
C VAL A 25 14.53 -25.32 19.24
N GLY A 26 13.82 -24.41 18.57
CA GLY A 26 14.32 -23.07 18.23
C GLY A 26 15.12 -22.99 16.92
N SER A 27 15.37 -24.12 16.24
CA SER A 27 16.02 -24.12 14.92
C SER A 27 14.99 -23.91 13.80
N PRO A 28 15.36 -23.18 12.73
CA PRO A 28 14.50 -22.99 11.58
C PRO A 28 14.37 -24.29 10.78
N PHE A 29 13.16 -24.64 10.34
CA PHE A 29 12.90 -25.71 9.37
C PHE A 29 13.12 -25.26 7.92
N TYR A 30 12.80 -24.00 7.67
CA TYR A 30 12.91 -23.33 6.39
C TYR A 30 13.23 -21.86 6.67
N ALA A 31 14.19 -21.31 5.94
CA ALA A 31 14.48 -19.88 5.96
C ALA A 31 14.87 -19.43 4.57
N ALA A 32 14.37 -18.28 4.15
CA ALA A 32 14.71 -17.69 2.86
C ALA A 32 14.91 -16.18 3.00
N HIS A 33 16.04 -15.69 2.48
CA HIS A 33 16.34 -14.27 2.37
C HIS A 33 16.23 -13.84 0.91
N TYR A 34 15.43 -12.81 0.66
CA TYR A 34 15.21 -12.24 -0.66
C TYR A 34 15.59 -10.76 -0.66
N LEU A 35 16.25 -10.31 -1.73
CA LEU A 35 16.50 -8.88 -1.93
C LEU A 35 15.27 -8.23 -2.57
N THR A 36 14.75 -7.19 -1.93
CA THR A 36 13.64 -6.40 -2.48
C THR A 36 14.16 -5.10 -3.08
N CYS A 37 13.82 -4.84 -4.34
CA CYS A 37 14.14 -3.59 -5.02
C CYS A 37 12.86 -2.80 -5.26
N ILE A 38 12.79 -1.58 -4.71
CA ILE A 38 11.66 -0.66 -4.87
C ILE A 38 12.12 0.51 -5.73
N LYS A 39 11.44 0.74 -6.86
CA LYS A 39 11.75 1.91 -7.69
C LYS A 39 11.21 3.16 -7.03
N LEU A 40 12.04 4.19 -6.89
CA LEU A 40 11.63 5.47 -6.29
C LEU A 40 10.40 6.09 -6.98
N ARG A 41 10.30 5.93 -8.31
CA ARG A 41 9.14 6.42 -9.10
C ARG A 41 7.81 5.76 -8.70
N ASP A 42 7.85 4.56 -8.13
CA ASP A 42 6.65 3.83 -7.70
C ASP A 42 6.23 4.25 -6.27
N ILE A 43 7.16 4.85 -5.50
CA ILE A 43 6.89 5.38 -4.15
C ILE A 43 6.17 6.73 -4.23
N SER A 44 6.66 7.63 -5.10
CA SER A 44 6.10 8.96 -5.28
C SER A 44 6.37 9.49 -6.69
N ASP A 45 5.36 10.15 -7.26
CA ASP A 45 5.46 10.88 -8.51
C ASP A 45 6.51 12.01 -8.46
N HIS A 46 6.86 12.47 -7.25
CA HIS A 46 7.97 13.40 -7.03
C HIS A 46 9.26 12.91 -7.72
N PHE A 47 9.66 11.65 -7.51
CA PHE A 47 10.92 11.12 -8.02
C PHE A 47 10.94 10.94 -9.54
N LYS A 48 9.76 10.93 -10.19
CA LYS A 48 9.66 10.91 -11.65
C LYS A 48 9.90 12.29 -12.27
N LYS A 49 9.59 13.36 -11.53
CA LYS A 49 9.54 14.74 -12.04
C LYS A 49 10.66 15.63 -11.51
N CYS A 50 11.23 15.26 -10.36
CA CYS A 50 12.31 15.98 -9.72
C CYS A 50 13.52 16.08 -10.66
N PRO A 51 14.09 17.28 -10.88
CA PRO A 51 15.34 17.42 -11.60
C PRO A 51 16.49 16.82 -10.79
N ILE A 52 17.66 16.73 -11.41
CA ILE A 52 18.88 16.38 -10.70
C ILE A 52 19.14 17.36 -9.56
N GLN A 53 19.64 16.87 -8.43
CA GLN A 53 19.88 17.66 -7.24
C GLN A 53 21.34 17.53 -6.81
N LYS A 54 21.93 18.63 -6.34
CA LYS A 54 23.28 18.67 -5.77
C LYS A 54 23.18 18.81 -4.25
N ASN A 55 24.01 18.07 -3.53
CA ASN A 55 24.15 18.14 -2.06
C ASN A 55 22.84 18.01 -1.26
N THR A 56 21.84 17.31 -1.80
CA THR A 56 20.58 17.07 -1.06
C THR A 56 20.76 15.94 -0.07
N ARG A 57 20.30 16.17 1.17
CA ARG A 57 20.32 15.19 2.26
C ARG A 57 18.91 15.05 2.82
N GLY A 58 18.56 13.85 3.25
CA GLY A 58 17.26 13.59 3.83
C GLY A 58 17.11 12.14 4.26
N PHE A 59 15.93 11.81 4.75
CA PHE A 59 15.57 10.47 5.19
C PHE A 59 14.40 9.97 4.36
N ILE A 60 14.44 8.70 3.97
CA ILE A 60 13.29 7.98 3.42
C ILE A 60 12.85 7.01 4.51
N TYR A 61 11.68 7.25 5.08
CA TYR A 61 11.08 6.32 6.04
C TYR A 61 10.21 5.32 5.29
N LEU A 62 10.60 4.04 5.37
CA LEU A 62 9.84 2.93 4.82
C LEU A 62 9.14 2.21 5.96
N ASN A 63 7.84 2.44 6.08
CA ASN A 63 7.01 1.60 6.93
C ASN A 63 6.62 0.36 6.13
N TYR A 64 6.94 -0.81 6.66
CA TYR A 64 6.62 -2.10 6.05
C TYR A 64 5.84 -2.96 7.03
N ASN A 65 5.13 -3.94 6.49
CA ASN A 65 4.38 -4.88 7.30
C ASN A 65 5.28 -6.05 7.68
N ARG A 66 5.28 -6.40 8.96
CA ARG A 66 5.82 -7.65 9.45
C ARG A 66 4.69 -8.56 9.91
N LEU A 67 4.85 -9.85 9.67
CA LEU A 67 3.91 -10.88 10.07
C LEU A 67 4.60 -11.87 11.01
N SER A 68 3.91 -12.25 12.08
CA SER A 68 4.21 -13.47 12.82
C SER A 68 2.92 -14.26 13.05
N THR A 69 2.94 -15.56 12.75
CA THR A 69 1.85 -16.48 13.06
C THR A 69 2.40 -17.72 13.75
N THR A 70 1.67 -18.26 14.70
CA THR A 70 2.02 -19.50 15.38
C THR A 70 1.03 -20.62 15.04
N LEU A 71 1.54 -21.80 14.74
CA LEU A 71 0.77 -23.03 14.60
C LEU A 71 1.09 -23.91 15.80
N VAL A 72 0.07 -24.36 16.52
CA VAL A 72 0.26 -25.27 17.66
C VAL A 72 -0.34 -26.61 17.28
N THR A 73 0.46 -27.68 17.32
CA THR A 73 -0.08 -29.03 17.25
C THR A 73 -0.59 -29.44 18.61
N THR A 74 -1.74 -30.10 18.63
CA THR A 74 -2.16 -30.83 19.83
C THR A 74 -1.38 -32.15 19.85
N GLY A 75 -1.19 -32.78 21.02
CA GLY A 75 -0.45 -34.04 21.17
C GLY A 75 -1.05 -35.27 20.45
N THR A 76 -1.89 -35.04 19.45
CA THR A 76 -2.47 -36.00 18.52
C THR A 76 -1.93 -35.69 17.13
N ALA A 77 -1.23 -36.65 16.52
CA ALA A 77 -0.63 -36.49 15.21
C ALA A 77 -1.66 -35.97 14.18
N GLY A 78 -1.29 -34.92 13.43
CA GLY A 78 -2.10 -34.35 12.35
C GLY A 78 -3.15 -33.32 12.77
N VAL A 79 -3.33 -33.01 14.06
CA VAL A 79 -4.29 -31.99 14.52
C VAL A 79 -3.58 -30.66 14.83
N VAL A 80 -3.83 -29.65 13.99
CA VAL A 80 -3.34 -28.26 14.14
C VAL A 80 -4.44 -27.40 14.78
N ALA A 81 -4.12 -26.72 15.88
CA ALA A 81 -5.00 -25.77 16.56
C ALA A 81 -5.07 -24.42 15.83
N PRO A 82 -6.08 -23.57 16.09
CA PRO A 82 -6.20 -22.25 15.46
C PRO A 82 -4.95 -21.38 15.70
N ALA A 83 -4.51 -20.70 14.65
CA ALA A 83 -3.32 -19.85 14.70
C ALA A 83 -3.61 -18.46 15.30
N THR A 84 -2.75 -17.99 16.20
CA THR A 84 -2.71 -16.57 16.58
C THR A 84 -1.81 -15.84 15.58
N ILE A 85 -2.30 -14.72 15.05
CA ILE A 85 -1.56 -13.88 14.09
C ILE A 85 -1.42 -12.49 14.67
N ASP A 86 -0.16 -12.04 14.83
CA ASP A 86 0.16 -10.68 15.22
C ASP A 86 0.63 -9.87 14.00
N MET A 87 -0.09 -8.78 13.72
CA MET A 87 0.27 -7.83 12.66
C MET A 87 0.36 -6.42 13.24
N LEU A 88 1.55 -5.84 13.24
CA LEU A 88 1.78 -4.53 13.85
C LEU A 88 1.18 -3.36 13.03
N TRP A 89 1.06 -3.53 11.70
CA TRP A 89 0.71 -2.42 10.78
C TRP A 89 -0.47 -2.71 9.85
N ASN A 90 -1.21 -3.80 10.11
CA ASN A 90 -2.57 -4.02 9.62
C ASN A 90 -2.72 -4.15 8.08
N PHE A 91 -1.88 -5.02 7.48
CA PHE A 91 -1.97 -5.53 6.10
C PHE A 91 -1.45 -6.98 6.01
N SER A 92 -1.87 -7.69 4.95
CA SER A 92 -1.92 -9.16 4.74
C SER A 92 -0.88 -10.08 5.41
N SER A 93 -1.38 -11.10 6.11
CA SER A 93 -0.76 -12.39 6.41
C SER A 93 -0.93 -13.42 5.29
N GLY A 94 0.13 -14.14 4.91
CA GLY A 94 0.01 -15.31 4.04
C GLY A 94 -0.25 -16.63 4.78
N ALA A 95 -1.07 -16.66 5.83
CA ALA A 95 -1.16 -17.83 6.73
C ALA A 95 -2.52 -18.53 6.62
N LYS A 96 -2.61 -19.54 5.74
CA LYS A 96 -3.73 -20.49 5.73
C LYS A 96 -3.27 -21.84 6.25
N THR A 97 -3.89 -22.32 7.34
CA THR A 97 -3.82 -23.73 7.73
C THR A 97 -4.84 -24.50 6.89
N THR A 98 -4.39 -25.19 5.84
CA THR A 98 -5.18 -26.27 5.25
C THR A 98 -4.62 -27.58 5.74
N THR A 99 -5.46 -28.37 6.42
CA THR A 99 -5.25 -29.81 6.61
C THR A 99 -5.34 -30.49 5.24
N LEU A 100 -4.26 -30.43 4.46
CA LEU A 100 -4.08 -31.29 3.31
C LEU A 100 -3.60 -32.65 3.83
N ALA A 101 -4.39 -33.69 3.58
CA ALA A 101 -3.93 -35.07 3.74
C ALA A 101 -2.68 -35.24 2.84
N GLY A 102 -1.51 -35.38 3.47
CA GLY A 102 -0.20 -35.37 2.81
C GLY A 102 0.76 -34.22 3.22
N GLY A 103 0.39 -33.38 4.20
CA GLY A 103 1.23 -32.28 4.70
C GLY A 103 2.40 -32.68 5.62
N LEU A 104 3.18 -31.66 6.04
CA LEU A 104 4.31 -31.76 6.96
C LEU A 104 3.96 -32.61 8.21
N ALA A 105 4.58 -33.77 8.35
CA ALA A 105 4.40 -34.63 9.52
C ALA A 105 5.09 -34.00 10.73
N LEU A 106 4.30 -33.55 11.70
CA LEU A 106 4.79 -33.01 12.97
C LEU A 106 4.80 -34.11 14.03
N PRO A 107 5.74 -34.08 14.99
CA PRO A 107 5.82 -35.07 16.06
C PRO A 107 4.48 -35.20 16.80
N ALA A 108 4.18 -36.38 17.37
CA ALA A 108 2.99 -36.61 18.19
C ALA A 108 3.00 -35.86 19.55
N SER A 109 3.93 -34.92 19.74
CA SER A 109 4.01 -34.01 20.89
C SER A 109 3.40 -32.66 20.52
N ALA A 110 2.99 -31.88 21.53
CA ALA A 110 2.69 -30.48 21.30
C ALA A 110 3.94 -29.76 20.77
N VAL A 111 3.83 -29.18 19.58
CA VAL A 111 4.89 -28.41 18.91
C VAL A 111 4.32 -27.08 18.49
N THR A 112 5.07 -26.01 18.75
CA THR A 112 4.77 -24.67 18.25
C THR A 112 5.66 -24.37 17.05
N LEU A 113 5.06 -24.15 15.89
CA LEU A 113 5.75 -23.62 14.72
C LEU A 113 5.48 -22.13 14.62
N THR A 114 6.52 -21.34 14.46
CA THR A 114 6.40 -19.90 14.22
C THR A 114 6.77 -19.61 12.78
N ILE A 115 5.90 -18.92 12.06
CA ILE A 115 6.13 -18.47 10.69
C ILE A 115 6.22 -16.95 10.73
N THR A 116 7.36 -16.42 10.30
CA THR A 116 7.62 -14.97 10.26
C THR A 116 7.95 -14.50 8.86
N ALA A 117 7.45 -13.32 8.51
CA ALA A 117 7.88 -12.57 7.34
C ALA A 117 8.22 -11.15 7.78
N ASP A 118 9.46 -10.73 7.57
CA ASP A 118 10.01 -9.46 8.03
C ASP A 118 11.06 -8.94 7.04
N VAL A 119 11.29 -7.62 7.05
CA VAL A 119 12.44 -6.99 6.41
C VAL A 119 13.50 -6.84 7.51
N THR A 120 14.54 -7.66 7.46
CA THR A 120 15.59 -7.67 8.48
C THR A 120 16.98 -7.83 7.86
N ASP A 121 17.98 -7.29 8.54
CA ASP A 121 19.41 -7.49 8.28
C ASP A 121 20.02 -8.61 9.13
N THR A 122 19.21 -9.26 9.99
CA THR A 122 19.67 -10.28 10.93
C THR A 122 19.82 -11.66 10.26
N PRO A 123 20.97 -12.35 10.44
CA PRO A 123 21.13 -13.75 10.08
C PRO A 123 20.08 -14.66 10.71
N THR A 124 19.72 -15.74 10.02
CA THR A 124 18.85 -16.76 10.63
C THR A 124 19.70 -17.67 11.51
N ALA A 125 19.45 -17.64 12.83
CA ALA A 125 20.12 -18.49 13.79
C ALA A 125 20.01 -19.98 13.40
N ALA A 126 21.08 -20.75 13.62
CA ALA A 126 21.20 -22.18 13.33
C ALA A 126 21.05 -22.63 11.85
N ALA A 127 20.68 -21.75 10.91
CA ALA A 127 20.59 -22.06 9.48
C ALA A 127 21.91 -21.83 8.71
N GLY A 128 22.82 -21.02 9.26
CA GLY A 128 24.07 -20.65 8.58
C GLY A 128 23.89 -19.76 7.34
N ILE A 129 22.67 -19.28 7.07
CA ILE A 129 22.38 -18.32 6.00
C ILE A 129 22.28 -16.89 6.54
N THR A 130 22.81 -15.94 5.79
CA THR A 130 22.76 -14.51 6.07
C THR A 130 22.00 -13.77 4.95
N PRO A 131 21.38 -12.62 5.24
CA PRO A 131 20.91 -11.73 4.19
C PRO A 131 22.05 -11.39 3.23
N SER A 132 21.75 -11.30 1.93
CA SER A 132 22.76 -11.00 0.91
C SER A 132 23.38 -9.59 1.05
N GLN A 133 22.71 -8.70 1.79
CA GLN A 133 23.15 -7.36 2.13
C GLN A 133 22.69 -7.04 3.56
N SER A 134 23.57 -6.48 4.38
CA SER A 134 23.26 -6.03 5.76
C SER A 134 22.85 -4.55 5.82
N PHE A 135 22.63 -3.92 4.67
CA PHE A 135 22.25 -2.51 4.57
C PHE A 135 21.30 -2.28 3.41
N SER A 136 20.43 -1.28 3.54
CA SER A 136 19.65 -0.75 2.42
C SER A 136 20.52 0.20 1.60
N SER A 137 20.52 0.06 0.27
CA SER A 137 21.22 0.96 -0.64
C SER A 137 20.24 1.77 -1.49
N LEU A 138 20.53 3.07 -1.64
CA LEU A 138 19.81 3.95 -2.55
C LEU A 138 20.57 4.03 -3.87
N LEU A 139 19.97 3.48 -4.94
CA LEU A 139 20.55 3.51 -6.28
C LEU A 139 19.87 4.61 -7.11
N THR A 140 20.61 5.68 -7.38
CA THR A 140 20.15 6.81 -8.21
C THR A 140 21.19 7.13 -9.27
N PRO A 141 20.79 7.54 -10.49
CA PRO A 141 21.73 8.07 -11.47
C PRO A 141 22.49 9.28 -10.91
N THR A 142 23.81 9.27 -11.05
CA THR A 142 24.70 10.38 -10.66
C THR A 142 25.53 10.81 -11.87
N TYR A 143 26.04 12.04 -11.83
CA TYR A 143 27.02 12.53 -12.81
C TYR A 143 28.29 12.96 -12.08
N SER A 144 29.42 12.96 -12.78
CA SER A 144 30.69 13.46 -12.24
C SER A 144 30.74 14.99 -12.32
N PRO A 145 30.93 15.71 -11.19
CA PRO A 145 30.94 17.18 -11.17
C PRO A 145 32.03 17.75 -12.09
N ASN A 146 31.67 18.70 -12.94
CA ASN A 146 32.62 19.51 -13.71
C ASN A 146 31.99 20.88 -14.02
N PRO A 147 32.78 21.95 -14.24
CA PRO A 147 32.24 23.30 -14.38
C PRO A 147 31.22 23.47 -15.52
N SER A 148 31.41 22.77 -16.65
CA SER A 148 30.52 22.84 -17.80
C SER A 148 29.16 22.19 -17.52
N ALA A 149 29.17 20.98 -16.95
CA ALA A 149 27.97 20.26 -16.55
C ALA A 149 27.25 20.97 -15.40
N ASP A 150 27.97 21.51 -14.42
CA ASP A 150 27.39 22.25 -13.31
C ASP A 150 26.70 23.53 -13.80
N HIS A 151 27.29 24.25 -14.75
CA HIS A 151 26.66 25.42 -15.37
C HIS A 151 25.41 25.05 -16.18
N ALA A 152 25.45 23.94 -16.93
CA ALA A 152 24.29 23.47 -17.70
C ALA A 152 23.15 22.93 -16.82
N LEU A 153 23.46 22.45 -15.61
CA LEU A 153 22.49 21.89 -14.68
C LEU A 153 22.04 22.89 -13.61
N ALA A 154 22.65 24.08 -13.53
CA ALA A 154 22.23 25.19 -12.68
C ALA A 154 20.91 25.79 -13.19
N GLN A 155 19.80 25.38 -12.59
CA GLN A 155 18.47 25.83 -12.94
C GLN A 155 17.57 25.79 -11.72
N ARG A 156 16.62 26.73 -11.69
CA ARG A 156 15.47 26.65 -10.80
C ARG A 156 14.32 26.01 -11.55
N LYS A 157 13.88 24.84 -11.09
CA LYS A 157 12.74 24.12 -11.68
C LYS A 157 11.62 23.99 -10.68
N ILE A 158 10.43 24.43 -11.10
CA ILE A 158 9.18 24.26 -10.37
C ILE A 158 8.41 23.13 -11.04
N PHE A 159 7.91 22.18 -10.25
CA PHE A 159 7.10 21.08 -10.76
C PHE A 159 5.99 20.69 -9.79
N ARG A 160 4.91 20.17 -10.36
CA ARG A 160 3.72 19.68 -9.65
C ARG A 160 3.75 18.15 -9.60
N TYR A 161 3.54 17.59 -8.42
CA TYR A 161 3.44 16.14 -8.22
C TYR A 161 2.25 15.79 -7.33
N PHE A 162 1.80 14.54 -7.43
CA PHE A 162 0.77 14.03 -6.53
C PHE A 162 1.38 13.53 -5.23
N GLU A 163 0.86 14.04 -4.13
CA GLU A 163 1.11 13.49 -2.81
C GLU A 163 -0.08 12.61 -2.42
N ARG A 164 0.23 11.39 -1.99
CA ARG A 164 -0.75 10.41 -1.55
C ARG A 164 -0.76 10.33 -0.04
N ILE A 165 -1.93 10.50 0.55
CA ILE A 165 -2.16 10.32 1.98
C ILE A 165 -3.12 9.15 2.15
N ASN A 166 -2.76 8.21 3.01
CA ASN A 166 -3.53 7.00 3.25
C ASN A 166 -3.92 6.87 4.72
N ASN A 167 -5.17 6.50 4.96
CA ASN A 167 -5.67 6.12 6.29
C ASN A 167 -6.91 5.22 6.08
N LYS A 168 -7.62 4.88 7.15
CA LYS A 168 -8.76 3.98 7.13
C LYS A 168 -9.76 4.30 8.22
N PHE A 169 -10.97 3.78 8.07
CA PHE A 169 -11.99 3.76 9.11
C PHE A 169 -12.81 2.47 9.02
N THR A 170 -13.57 2.16 10.06
CA THR A 170 -14.43 0.97 10.10
C THR A 170 -15.90 1.35 9.97
N ALA A 171 -16.67 0.50 9.29
CA ALA A 171 -18.12 0.58 9.20
C ALA A 171 -18.70 -0.77 9.63
N ALA A 172 -19.63 -0.75 10.58
CA ALA A 172 -20.31 -1.96 11.04
C ALA A 172 -21.22 -2.54 9.95
N THR A 173 -21.54 -3.83 10.09
CA THR A 173 -22.46 -4.56 9.20
C THR A 173 -23.77 -3.81 9.02
N GLY A 174 -24.16 -3.52 7.77
CA GLY A 174 -25.42 -2.82 7.46
C GLY A 174 -25.55 -1.38 7.97
N ALA A 175 -24.54 -0.86 8.70
CA ALA A 175 -24.65 0.40 9.41
C ALA A 175 -24.35 1.61 8.52
N SER A 176 -25.02 2.72 8.82
CA SER A 176 -24.67 4.03 8.27
C SER A 176 -23.45 4.60 8.99
N PHE A 177 -22.61 5.32 8.26
CA PHE A 177 -21.41 5.96 8.78
C PHE A 177 -21.31 7.40 8.26
N THR A 178 -20.68 8.25 9.06
CA THR A 178 -20.18 9.57 8.67
C THR A 178 -18.78 9.70 9.23
N TRP A 179 -17.82 9.96 8.35
CA TRP A 179 -16.41 9.96 8.70
C TRP A 179 -15.71 11.19 8.14
N THR A 180 -15.00 11.89 9.02
CA THR A 180 -14.12 12.99 8.62
C THR A 180 -12.80 12.40 8.13
N VAL A 181 -12.64 12.36 6.81
CA VAL A 181 -11.44 11.84 6.16
C VAL A 181 -10.24 12.75 6.42
N SER A 182 -10.47 14.07 6.41
CA SER A 182 -9.50 15.07 6.82
C SER A 182 -10.17 16.41 7.17
N ASN A 183 -9.54 17.19 8.06
CA ASN A 183 -10.07 18.47 8.53
C ASN A 183 -9.60 19.68 7.71
N ALA A 184 -8.37 19.65 7.17
CA ALA A 184 -7.77 20.84 6.57
C ALA A 184 -6.75 20.46 5.49
N MET A 185 -7.23 20.24 4.27
CA MET A 185 -6.37 19.87 3.14
C MET A 185 -6.61 20.77 1.95
N ALA A 186 -5.52 21.35 1.43
CA ALA A 186 -5.53 22.15 0.21
C ALA A 186 -5.23 21.29 -1.04
N ASN A 187 -5.65 21.78 -2.20
CA ASN A 187 -5.31 21.24 -3.52
C ASN A 187 -5.70 19.77 -3.71
N LEU A 188 -6.86 19.41 -3.19
CA LEU A 188 -7.46 18.09 -3.31
C LEU A 188 -7.80 17.80 -4.77
N LYS A 189 -7.36 16.63 -5.25
CA LYS A 189 -7.60 16.18 -6.62
C LYS A 189 -8.52 14.99 -6.65
N ARG A 190 -8.25 13.97 -5.84
CA ARG A 190 -9.07 12.75 -5.82
C ARG A 190 -9.12 12.09 -4.45
N LEU A 191 -10.20 11.36 -4.22
CA LEU A 191 -10.35 10.40 -3.14
C LEU A 191 -10.62 9.02 -3.74
N ILE A 192 -9.89 8.01 -3.29
CA ILE A 192 -10.12 6.62 -3.64
C ILE A 192 -10.41 5.87 -2.34
N MET A 193 -11.54 5.18 -2.26
CA MET A 193 -11.90 4.33 -1.13
C MET A 193 -11.98 2.87 -1.55
N GLN A 194 -11.44 2.01 -0.71
CA GLN A 194 -11.31 0.58 -0.90
C GLN A 194 -11.95 -0.15 0.29
N PRO A 195 -13.19 -0.64 0.15
CA PRO A 195 -13.82 -1.45 1.17
C PRO A 195 -13.18 -2.84 1.24
N VAL A 196 -12.83 -3.26 2.45
CA VAL A 196 -12.28 -4.58 2.77
C VAL A 196 -13.10 -5.18 3.90
N SER A 197 -13.56 -6.41 3.74
CA SER A 197 -14.24 -7.17 4.79
C SER A 197 -13.29 -7.40 5.96
N THR A 198 -13.73 -7.06 7.17
CA THR A 198 -12.94 -7.24 8.39
C THR A 198 -13.84 -7.65 9.53
N ASN A 199 -13.33 -8.48 10.45
CA ASN A 199 -13.96 -8.68 11.75
C ASN A 199 -13.47 -7.59 12.71
N PRO A 200 -14.34 -6.80 13.38
CA PRO A 200 -13.92 -5.61 14.11
C PRO A 200 -13.30 -5.86 15.50
N THR A 201 -13.00 -7.09 15.91
CA THR A 201 -12.56 -7.33 17.30
C THR A 201 -11.12 -7.82 17.39
N ALA A 202 -10.20 -6.90 17.69
CA ALA A 202 -8.88 -7.27 18.19
C ALA A 202 -9.03 -7.93 19.58
N GLY A 203 -8.47 -9.12 19.78
CA GLY A 203 -8.51 -9.83 21.07
C GLY A 203 -9.68 -10.80 21.27
N ASP A 204 -10.48 -11.06 20.24
CA ASP A 204 -11.52 -12.10 20.31
C ASP A 204 -10.90 -13.51 20.30
N THR A 205 -11.51 -14.42 21.05
CA THR A 205 -11.06 -15.81 21.22
C THR A 205 -11.53 -16.72 20.07
N VAL A 206 -12.47 -16.25 19.25
CA VAL A 206 -12.96 -16.98 18.07
C VAL A 206 -12.09 -16.66 16.87
N SER A 207 -11.54 -17.68 16.24
CA SER A 207 -10.71 -17.57 15.03
C SER A 207 -11.41 -16.70 13.98
N ASP A 208 -10.70 -15.69 13.51
CA ASP A 208 -11.12 -14.72 12.49
C ASP A 208 -11.36 -15.41 11.13
N LEU A 209 -12.60 -15.87 10.90
CA LEU A 209 -12.93 -16.73 9.75
C LEU A 209 -12.85 -16.02 8.38
N ILE A 210 -12.98 -14.68 8.31
CA ILE A 210 -13.18 -13.94 7.03
C ILE A 210 -12.37 -12.64 7.00
N ASN A 211 -11.09 -12.71 7.37
CA ASN A 211 -10.17 -11.61 7.12
C ASN A 211 -9.31 -11.93 5.90
N PRO A 212 -9.52 -11.25 4.76
CA PRO A 212 -8.80 -11.51 3.52
C PRO A 212 -7.31 -11.19 3.68
N PHE A 213 -6.94 -10.36 4.66
CA PHE A 213 -5.54 -10.16 4.98
C PHE A 213 -4.89 -11.46 5.42
N ARG A 214 -5.58 -12.41 6.06
CA ARG A 214 -4.94 -13.66 6.53
C ARG A 214 -4.68 -14.69 5.43
N SER A 215 -5.17 -14.47 4.21
CA SER A 215 -5.13 -15.47 3.14
C SER A 215 -3.98 -15.21 2.16
N PRO A 216 -3.11 -16.20 1.89
CA PRO A 216 -2.11 -16.12 0.83
C PRO A 216 -2.72 -16.20 -0.59
N PHE A 217 -4.01 -16.55 -0.68
CA PHE A 217 -4.77 -16.59 -1.94
C PHE A 217 -5.62 -15.34 -2.15
N SER A 218 -5.62 -14.43 -1.16
CA SER A 218 -6.31 -13.15 -1.29
C SER A 218 -5.45 -12.18 -2.08
N THR A 219 -6.10 -11.42 -2.96
CA THR A 219 -5.47 -10.31 -3.68
C THR A 219 -5.67 -8.98 -2.96
N VAL A 220 -6.37 -8.95 -1.83
CA VAL A 220 -6.49 -7.76 -0.96
C VAL A 220 -5.14 -7.50 -0.26
N PRO A 221 -4.60 -6.26 -0.22
CA PRO A 221 -5.24 -4.99 -0.58
C PRO A 221 -4.98 -4.50 -2.01
N ALA A 222 -4.39 -5.29 -2.90
CA ALA A 222 -4.36 -4.87 -4.32
C ALA A 222 -5.78 -4.80 -4.92
N THR A 223 -6.75 -5.48 -4.30
CA THR A 223 -8.17 -5.51 -4.67
C THR A 223 -9.09 -5.17 -3.48
N THR A 224 -10.38 -4.98 -3.74
CA THR A 224 -11.41 -4.93 -2.67
C THR A 224 -11.81 -6.34 -2.25
N SER A 225 -12.44 -6.47 -1.08
CA SER A 225 -13.08 -7.75 -0.74
C SER A 225 -14.19 -8.09 -1.75
N PRO A 226 -14.40 -9.38 -2.07
CA PRO A 226 -15.44 -9.79 -3.00
C PRO A 226 -16.80 -9.23 -2.61
N PHE A 227 -17.47 -8.57 -3.56
CA PHE A 227 -18.79 -7.96 -3.39
C PHE A 227 -18.91 -6.94 -2.24
N ALA A 228 -17.80 -6.41 -1.75
CA ALA A 228 -17.82 -5.39 -0.71
C ALA A 228 -18.41 -4.09 -1.25
N ALA A 229 -19.68 -3.82 -0.91
CA ALA A 229 -20.45 -2.72 -1.47
C ALA A 229 -20.81 -1.68 -0.42
N LEU A 230 -20.75 -0.41 -0.83
CA LEU A 230 -21.27 0.74 -0.10
C LEU A 230 -22.47 1.30 -0.88
N LYS A 231 -23.46 1.84 -0.17
CA LYS A 231 -24.65 2.49 -0.76
C LYS A 231 -24.93 3.86 -0.15
N HIS A 232 -25.75 4.66 -0.82
CA HIS A 232 -26.15 6.01 -0.40
C HIS A 232 -24.97 6.91 -0.01
N ARG A 233 -23.92 6.95 -0.83
CA ARG A 233 -22.71 7.69 -0.48
C ARG A 233 -22.86 9.18 -0.78
N LEU A 234 -22.39 10.01 0.14
CA LEU A 234 -22.24 11.44 -0.11
C LEU A 234 -20.86 11.88 0.37
N VAL A 235 -20.16 12.60 -0.50
CA VAL A 235 -18.86 13.20 -0.18
C VAL A 235 -19.02 14.71 -0.22
N THR A 236 -18.62 15.37 0.86
CA THR A 236 -18.60 16.83 0.95
C THR A 236 -17.16 17.31 1.12
N VAL A 237 -16.85 18.43 0.47
CA VAL A 237 -15.57 19.12 0.58
C VAL A 237 -15.84 20.55 1.03
N GLY A 238 -15.37 20.92 2.23
CA GLY A 238 -15.68 22.22 2.83
C GLY A 238 -17.19 22.45 2.96
N ASN A 239 -17.93 21.43 3.39
CA ASN A 239 -19.40 21.40 3.50
C ASN A 239 -20.19 21.53 2.18
N VAL A 240 -19.52 21.55 1.03
CA VAL A 240 -20.18 21.53 -0.28
C VAL A 240 -20.20 20.09 -0.80
N PRO A 241 -21.38 19.53 -1.14
CA PRO A 241 -21.46 18.18 -1.69
C PRO A 241 -20.85 18.11 -3.10
N ILE A 242 -20.09 17.06 -3.37
CA ILE A 242 -19.51 16.78 -4.70
C ILE A 242 -20.58 16.27 -5.67
N TRP A 243 -21.51 15.46 -5.16
CA TRP A 243 -22.71 15.04 -5.88
C TRP A 243 -23.93 15.68 -5.23
N ASN A 244 -24.84 16.25 -6.03
CA ASN A 244 -26.02 16.95 -5.52
C ASN A 244 -26.90 16.07 -4.62
N ASN A 245 -26.91 14.75 -4.84
CA ASN A 245 -27.65 13.78 -4.05
C ASN A 245 -26.74 12.60 -3.68
N PRO A 246 -27.03 11.86 -2.59
CA PRO A 246 -26.32 10.62 -2.27
C PRO A 246 -26.39 9.61 -3.42
N VAL A 247 -25.25 9.02 -3.78
CA VAL A 247 -25.12 8.15 -4.96
C VAL A 247 -24.92 6.68 -4.62
N SER A 248 -25.60 5.84 -5.40
CA SER A 248 -25.29 4.42 -5.55
C SER A 248 -24.29 4.23 -6.69
N PHE A 249 -23.01 4.36 -6.35
CA PHE A 249 -21.84 4.15 -7.19
C PHE A 249 -21.83 2.74 -7.77
N GLY A 250 -22.25 2.66 -9.02
CA GLY A 250 -22.11 1.50 -9.90
C GLY A 250 -20.96 1.69 -10.90
N TYR A 251 -20.85 0.76 -11.83
CA TYR A 251 -19.79 0.76 -12.83
C TYR A 251 -19.83 2.00 -13.75
N ASP A 252 -21.02 2.46 -14.15
CA ASP A 252 -21.14 3.64 -15.02
C ASP A 252 -20.59 4.90 -14.36
N LEU A 253 -20.91 5.12 -13.08
CA LEU A 253 -20.38 6.25 -12.31
C LEU A 253 -18.88 6.09 -12.07
N PHE A 254 -18.40 4.86 -11.86
CA PHE A 254 -16.96 4.58 -11.78
C PHE A 254 -16.24 4.99 -13.08
N VAL A 255 -16.76 4.61 -14.25
CA VAL A 255 -16.18 4.99 -15.55
C VAL A 255 -16.18 6.50 -15.70
N GLN A 256 -17.25 7.20 -15.34
CA GLN A 256 -17.31 8.67 -15.41
C GLN A 256 -16.32 9.37 -14.47
N GLU A 257 -16.13 8.85 -13.25
CA GLU A 257 -15.19 9.43 -12.29
C GLU A 257 -13.73 9.10 -12.64
N MET A 258 -13.48 7.97 -13.31
CA MET A 258 -12.14 7.52 -13.69
C MET A 258 -11.75 7.84 -15.13
N SER A 259 -12.68 8.20 -16.03
CA SER A 259 -12.38 8.46 -17.44
C SER A 259 -11.29 9.53 -17.61
N LYS A 260 -11.32 10.58 -16.78
CA LYS A 260 -10.32 11.67 -16.78
C LYS A 260 -8.91 11.24 -16.38
N SER A 261 -8.71 10.03 -15.85
CA SER A 261 -7.36 9.44 -15.66
C SER A 261 -6.81 8.77 -16.90
N GLY A 262 -7.61 8.68 -17.97
CA GLY A 262 -7.28 7.94 -19.18
C GLY A 262 -6.23 8.66 -20.00
N ILE A 263 -5.81 8.02 -21.09
CA ILE A 263 -5.00 8.72 -22.09
C ILE A 263 -5.82 9.93 -22.59
N ASP A 264 -5.14 11.05 -22.81
CA ASP A 264 -5.74 12.32 -23.25
C ASP A 264 -6.91 12.83 -22.38
N GLY A 265 -6.93 12.48 -21.09
CA GLY A 265 -8.00 12.92 -20.19
C GLY A 265 -9.35 12.26 -20.46
N GLY A 266 -9.36 11.12 -21.15
CA GLY A 266 -10.58 10.39 -21.49
C GLY A 266 -11.43 11.05 -22.56
N LEU A 267 -10.81 11.82 -23.47
CA LEU A 267 -11.46 12.44 -24.63
C LEU A 267 -11.84 11.44 -25.72
N ASP A 268 -11.27 10.24 -25.68
CA ASP A 268 -11.62 9.11 -26.52
C ASP A 268 -12.12 7.96 -25.64
N ASP A 269 -13.30 7.43 -25.98
CA ASP A 269 -13.97 6.36 -25.23
C ASP A 269 -13.17 5.06 -25.25
N VAL A 270 -12.41 4.82 -26.32
CA VAL A 270 -11.60 3.60 -26.51
C VAL A 270 -10.36 3.60 -25.61
N THR A 271 -9.89 4.79 -25.21
CA THR A 271 -8.69 4.99 -24.37
C THR A 271 -9.01 5.50 -22.96
N SER A 272 -10.29 5.48 -22.60
CA SER A 272 -10.77 5.78 -21.26
C SER A 272 -10.16 4.83 -20.20
N ALA A 273 -9.85 5.36 -19.03
CA ALA A 273 -8.82 4.88 -18.09
C ALA A 273 -8.99 3.48 -17.45
N SER A 274 -9.94 2.65 -17.88
CA SER A 274 -10.30 1.43 -17.16
C SER A 274 -10.10 0.18 -17.99
N TRP A 275 -9.11 -0.63 -17.59
CA TRP A 275 -8.97 -2.02 -18.04
C TRP A 275 -9.88 -2.99 -17.29
N LEU A 276 -10.69 -2.49 -16.34
CA LEU A 276 -11.63 -3.30 -15.58
C LEU A 276 -12.94 -3.39 -16.34
N SER A 277 -13.32 -4.59 -16.76
CA SER A 277 -14.69 -4.86 -17.19
C SER A 277 -15.68 -4.66 -16.06
N GLN A 278 -16.95 -4.38 -16.38
CA GLN A 278 -18.04 -4.27 -15.40
C GLN A 278 -18.06 -5.47 -14.43
N ARG A 279 -17.96 -6.69 -14.97
CA ARG A 279 -17.94 -7.92 -14.17
C ARG A 279 -16.78 -7.94 -13.17
N GLN A 280 -15.58 -7.55 -13.57
CA GLN A 280 -14.42 -7.51 -12.67
C GLN A 280 -14.62 -6.44 -11.59
N TRP A 281 -15.11 -5.26 -11.98
CA TRP A 281 -15.35 -4.17 -11.04
C TRP A 281 -16.41 -4.52 -9.99
N GLU A 282 -17.56 -5.06 -10.41
CA GLU A 282 -18.66 -5.40 -9.50
C GLU A 282 -18.32 -6.54 -8.53
N SER A 283 -17.44 -7.47 -8.96
CA SER A 283 -17.08 -8.65 -8.18
C SER A 283 -15.90 -8.44 -7.23
N LEU A 284 -14.80 -7.83 -7.68
CA LEU A 284 -13.52 -7.84 -6.93
C LEU A 284 -12.82 -6.47 -6.85
N TYR A 285 -13.18 -5.50 -7.68
CA TYR A 285 -12.49 -4.20 -7.76
C TYR A 285 -13.43 -3.01 -7.51
N ARG A 286 -14.32 -3.12 -6.52
CA ARG A 286 -15.40 -2.16 -6.26
C ARG A 286 -14.92 -0.90 -5.53
N PHE A 287 -13.82 -0.31 -6.02
CA PHE A 287 -13.28 0.93 -5.51
C PHE A 287 -14.25 2.07 -5.77
N VAL A 288 -14.35 2.98 -4.79
CA VAL A 288 -15.10 4.22 -4.95
C VAL A 288 -14.11 5.34 -5.24
N GLY A 289 -14.17 5.84 -6.47
CA GLY A 289 -13.39 6.97 -6.94
C GLY A 289 -14.18 8.27 -6.91
N VAL A 290 -13.59 9.34 -6.42
CA VAL A 290 -14.23 10.66 -6.41
C VAL A 290 -13.27 11.69 -7.00
N ASP A 291 -13.67 12.35 -8.09
CA ASP A 291 -12.95 13.45 -8.68
C ASP A 291 -13.32 14.78 -8.01
N PHE A 292 -12.35 15.37 -7.30
CA PHE A 292 -12.52 16.69 -6.69
C PHE A 292 -12.27 17.85 -7.64
N CYS A 293 -11.83 17.58 -8.89
CA CYS A 293 -11.62 18.61 -9.91
C CYS A 293 -12.93 19.13 -10.52
N ARG A 294 -14.09 18.57 -10.12
CA ARG A 294 -15.42 19.12 -10.44
C ARG A 294 -15.67 20.49 -9.78
N ARG A 295 -14.88 20.84 -8.76
CA ARG A 295 -14.98 22.12 -8.05
C ARG A 295 -14.35 23.26 -8.84
N PRO A 296 -14.84 24.49 -8.69
CA PRO A 296 -14.32 25.63 -9.43
C PRO A 296 -12.83 25.90 -9.06
N PRO A 297 -11.99 26.33 -10.02
CA PRO A 297 -10.57 26.56 -9.78
C PRO A 297 -10.25 27.63 -8.72
N SER A 298 -11.18 28.55 -8.46
CA SER A 298 -11.06 29.57 -7.40
C SER A 298 -10.94 28.98 -5.99
N GLU A 299 -11.35 27.71 -5.81
CA GLU A 299 -11.22 27.01 -4.54
C GLU A 299 -9.87 26.30 -4.35
N ASN A 300 -8.98 26.36 -5.35
CA ASN A 300 -7.65 25.78 -5.22
C ASN A 300 -6.81 26.60 -4.21
N GLY A 301 -5.94 25.91 -3.46
CA GLY A 301 -5.10 26.50 -2.42
C GLY A 301 -5.78 26.73 -1.06
N ALA A 302 -7.11 26.76 -0.99
CA ALA A 302 -7.83 26.80 0.29
C ALA A 302 -7.86 25.42 0.96
N SER A 303 -7.52 25.36 2.24
CA SER A 303 -7.64 24.15 3.05
C SER A 303 -9.11 23.88 3.35
N LYS A 304 -9.61 22.70 2.95
CA LYS A 304 -10.99 22.28 3.18
C LYS A 304 -11.04 20.92 3.88
N SER A 305 -12.10 20.70 4.65
CA SER A 305 -12.41 19.39 5.22
C SER A 305 -12.98 18.46 4.16
N ILE A 306 -12.82 17.15 4.35
CA ILE A 306 -13.44 16.11 3.54
C ILE A 306 -14.24 15.23 4.49
N ILE A 307 -15.53 15.12 4.23
CA ILE A 307 -16.42 14.24 4.99
C ILE A 307 -17.05 13.27 4.01
N VAL A 308 -17.04 12.00 4.37
CA VAL A 308 -17.69 10.93 3.62
C VAL A 308 -18.78 10.35 4.50
N SER A 309 -19.95 10.15 3.91
CA SER A 309 -21.06 9.43 4.54
C SER A 309 -21.59 8.36 3.59
N GLY A 310 -22.24 7.35 4.17
CA GLY A 310 -22.90 6.28 3.42
C GLY A 310 -23.34 5.14 4.33
N THR A 311 -23.71 4.02 3.72
CA THR A 311 -24.14 2.82 4.43
C THR A 311 -23.37 1.61 3.92
N SER A 312 -22.90 0.76 4.83
CA SER A 312 -22.36 -0.56 4.47
C SER A 312 -23.48 -1.44 3.90
N ASN A 313 -23.26 -2.05 2.73
CA ASN A 313 -24.21 -2.98 2.11
C ASN A 313 -23.66 -4.40 2.11
N CYS A 314 -23.04 -4.80 3.21
CA CYS A 314 -22.44 -6.11 3.40
C CYS A 314 -22.96 -6.75 4.67
N SER A 315 -22.98 -8.08 4.71
CA SER A 315 -23.27 -8.89 5.91
C SER A 315 -22.09 -8.96 6.89
N TYR A 316 -20.95 -8.36 6.53
CA TYR A 316 -19.75 -8.29 7.35
C TYR A 316 -19.37 -6.82 7.56
N ALA A 317 -18.71 -6.54 8.68
CA ALA A 317 -18.14 -5.23 8.90
C ALA A 317 -17.02 -4.98 7.87
N LEU A 318 -16.85 -3.70 7.54
CA LEU A 318 -15.89 -3.27 6.54
C LEU A 318 -14.85 -2.36 7.18
N THR A 319 -13.58 -2.58 6.87
CA THR A 319 -12.55 -1.56 6.99
C THR A 319 -12.39 -0.90 5.62
N ILE A 320 -12.56 0.40 5.57
CA ILE A 320 -12.48 1.19 4.35
C ILE A 320 -11.14 1.91 4.37
N TYR A 321 -10.22 1.42 3.55
CA TYR A 321 -8.95 2.09 3.29
C TYR A 321 -9.20 3.21 2.31
N TYR A 322 -8.62 4.39 2.56
CA TYR A 322 -8.77 5.51 1.67
C TYR A 322 -7.44 6.17 1.33
N HIS A 323 -7.36 6.65 0.10
CA HIS A 323 -6.24 7.39 -0.44
C HIS A 323 -6.72 8.75 -0.93
N ILE A 324 -6.18 9.82 -0.36
CA ILE A 324 -6.33 11.17 -0.88
C ILE A 324 -5.14 11.45 -1.77
N LEU A 325 -5.42 11.90 -2.99
CA LEU A 325 -4.42 12.50 -3.88
C LEU A 325 -4.60 14.01 -3.83
N ARG A 326 -3.54 14.70 -3.40
CA ARG A 326 -3.45 16.16 -3.50
C ARG A 326 -2.32 16.56 -4.43
N GLU A 327 -2.46 17.72 -5.04
CA GLU A 327 -1.38 18.32 -5.82
C GLU A 327 -0.47 19.14 -4.89
N ALA A 328 0.82 18.82 -4.93
CA ALA A 328 1.87 19.57 -4.26
C ALA A 328 2.79 20.22 -5.30
N VAL A 329 3.35 21.38 -4.96
CA VAL A 329 4.35 22.07 -5.78
C VAL A 329 5.69 21.98 -5.06
N ALA A 330 6.71 21.51 -5.77
CA ALA A 330 8.10 21.60 -5.33
C ALA A 330 8.86 22.57 -6.23
N SER A 331 9.73 23.37 -5.62
CA SER A 331 10.76 24.15 -6.30
C SER A 331 12.11 23.58 -5.91
N VAL A 332 12.90 23.23 -6.91
CA VAL A 332 14.30 22.81 -6.75
C VAL A 332 15.17 23.86 -7.40
N ASP A 333 16.09 24.43 -6.64
CA ASP A 333 17.14 25.30 -7.12
C ASP A 333 18.47 24.56 -7.00
N THR A 334 19.00 24.14 -8.15
CA THR A 334 20.23 23.34 -8.18
C THR A 334 21.49 24.18 -7.99
N ALA A 335 21.44 25.49 -8.25
CA ALA A 335 22.55 26.41 -7.99
C ALA A 335 22.70 26.65 -6.50
N MET A 336 21.58 26.90 -5.82
CA MET A 336 21.54 27.14 -4.37
C MET A 336 21.50 25.83 -3.56
N CYS A 337 21.36 24.67 -4.22
CA CYS A 337 21.18 23.36 -3.60
C CYS A 337 20.00 23.33 -2.62
N THR A 338 18.88 23.99 -2.96
CA THR A 338 17.70 24.06 -2.10
C THR A 338 16.50 23.35 -2.72
N VAL A 339 15.71 22.73 -1.84
CA VAL A 339 14.42 22.11 -2.18
C VAL A 339 13.38 22.71 -1.26
N SER A 340 12.31 23.24 -1.82
CA SER A 340 11.17 23.77 -1.07
C SER A 340 9.87 23.17 -1.59
N GLN A 341 8.96 22.88 -0.68
CA GLN A 341 7.59 22.48 -1.00
C GLN A 341 6.66 23.62 -0.61
N GLY A 342 5.81 24.04 -1.54
CA GLY A 342 4.84 25.12 -1.34
C GLY A 342 3.42 24.69 -1.69
N THR A 343 2.46 25.48 -1.22
CA THR A 343 1.06 25.39 -1.65
C THR A 343 0.93 25.91 -3.08
N VAL A 344 0.02 25.35 -3.89
CA VAL A 344 -0.19 25.66 -5.32
C VAL A 344 -0.46 27.15 -5.64
N ASN A 345 -0.64 28.02 -4.62
CA ASN A 345 -0.88 29.45 -4.77
C ASN A 345 0.38 30.31 -4.97
N THR A 346 1.59 29.74 -5.02
CA THR A 346 2.74 30.49 -5.51
C THR A 346 2.49 30.82 -6.98
N LYS A 347 2.17 32.09 -7.26
CA LYS A 347 2.18 32.64 -8.62
C LYS A 347 3.44 32.12 -9.31
N ILE A 348 3.25 31.51 -10.48
CA ILE A 348 4.34 31.39 -11.44
C ILE A 348 4.63 32.84 -11.82
N GLU A 349 5.58 33.47 -11.13
CA GLU A 349 6.16 34.71 -11.62
C GLU A 349 6.84 34.32 -12.92
N SER A 350 6.14 34.57 -14.02
CA SER A 350 6.77 34.72 -15.32
C SER A 350 7.80 35.82 -15.14
N ASN A 351 9.06 35.44 -14.95
CA ASN A 351 10.16 36.35 -15.19
C ASN A 351 10.14 36.66 -16.69
N SER A 352 9.38 37.68 -17.05
CA SER A 352 9.62 38.49 -18.23
C SER A 352 10.94 39.20 -18.01
N PHE A 353 12.02 38.63 -18.57
CA PHE A 353 12.95 39.23 -19.55
C PHE A 353 14.12 38.29 -19.75
#